data_AF-A0A8T6QLB4-F1
#
_entry.id   AF-A0A8T6QLB4-F1
#
_cell.length_a   1.000
_cell.length_b   1.000
_cell.length_c   1.000
_cell.angle_alpha   90.00
_cell.angle_beta   90.00
_cell.angle_gamma   90.00
#
_symmetry.space_group_name_H-M   'P 1'
#
loop_
_entity.id
_entity.type
_entity.pdbx_description
1 polymer ?
#
loop_
_entity_poly.entity_id
_entity_poly.type
_entity_poly.pdbx_seq_one_letter_code
_entity_poly.pdbx_strand_id
1 'polypeptide(L)'
;MLWWVKTGQVSQRQELHERLGRSPATVTRWLATYRQGGLSALLTVKTVPGATPKIQGAALSKLKQQLESATGFSSYGEIVEWLREECDLDLKYDTVNRFVREKLQAKLKVPRPQSLKQHTAAVNGFQQTSARS
;
A
#
# COMPACT_ATOMS: atom_id res chain seq x y z
N MET A 1 -9.44 -21.81 -28.27
CA MET A 1 -10.76 -21.23 -28.64
C MET A 1 -10.71 -20.40 -29.93
N LEU A 2 -9.98 -19.27 -29.97
CA LEU A 2 -10.05 -18.35 -31.11
C LEU A 2 -9.53 -18.97 -32.40
N TRP A 3 -8.51 -19.82 -32.29
CA TRP A 3 -7.98 -20.59 -33.42
C TRP A 3 -9.05 -21.51 -34.04
N TRP A 4 -9.80 -22.27 -33.25
CA TRP A 4 -10.90 -23.13 -33.74
C TRP A 4 -12.02 -22.36 -34.45
N VAL A 5 -12.35 -21.17 -33.95
CA VAL A 5 -13.32 -20.28 -34.60
C VAL A 5 -12.75 -19.74 -35.91
N LYS A 6 -11.47 -19.37 -35.93
CA LYS A 6 -10.78 -18.84 -37.12
C LYS A 6 -10.61 -19.91 -38.22
N THR A 7 -10.36 -21.16 -37.84
CA THR A 7 -10.19 -22.29 -38.78
C THR A 7 -11.51 -22.97 -39.16
N GLY A 8 -12.65 -22.50 -38.64
CA GLY A 8 -13.97 -23.07 -38.92
C GLY A 8 -14.22 -24.45 -38.30
N GLN A 9 -13.29 -24.95 -37.48
CA GLN A 9 -13.39 -26.26 -36.83
C GLN A 9 -14.52 -26.35 -35.81
N VAL A 10 -14.96 -25.21 -35.27
CA VAL A 10 -16.07 -25.15 -34.32
C VAL A 10 -16.97 -23.99 -34.72
N SER A 11 -18.21 -24.32 -35.09
CA SER A 11 -19.24 -23.34 -35.47
C SER A 11 -20.22 -23.06 -34.32
N GLN A 12 -20.37 -24.00 -33.39
CA GLN A 12 -21.33 -23.91 -32.30
C GLN A 12 -20.66 -23.54 -30.96
N ARG A 13 -21.30 -22.62 -30.23
CA ARG A 13 -20.88 -22.23 -28.87
C ARG A 13 -20.97 -23.38 -27.87
N GLN A 14 -21.82 -24.37 -28.15
CA GLN A 14 -21.98 -25.55 -27.30
C GLN A 14 -20.72 -26.42 -27.32
N GLU A 15 -20.36 -26.85 -28.53
CA GLU A 15 -19.13 -27.60 -28.78
C GLU A 15 -17.87 -26.90 -28.25
N LEU A 16 -17.82 -25.56 -28.33
CA LEU A 16 -16.66 -24.80 -27.87
C LEU A 16 -16.47 -24.85 -26.34
N HIS A 17 -17.54 -24.89 -25.55
CA HIS A 17 -17.42 -24.94 -24.08
C HIS A 17 -17.18 -26.38 -23.59
N GLU A 18 -17.78 -27.38 -24.24
CA GLU A 18 -17.51 -28.80 -24.00
C GLU A 18 -16.03 -29.12 -24.26
N ARG A 19 -15.49 -28.69 -25.41
CA ARG A 19 -14.05 -28.88 -25.74
C ARG A 19 -13.09 -28.13 -24.82
N LEU A 20 -13.50 -26.99 -24.25
CA LEU A 20 -12.67 -26.20 -23.34
C LEU A 20 -12.79 -26.62 -21.87
N GLY A 21 -13.81 -27.40 -21.51
CA GLY A 21 -14.12 -27.73 -20.12
C GLY A 21 -14.44 -26.48 -19.27
N ARG A 22 -15.06 -25.46 -19.87
CA ARG A 22 -15.40 -24.20 -19.20
C ARG A 22 -16.89 -23.95 -19.29
N SER A 23 -17.41 -23.10 -18.39
CA SER A 23 -18.82 -22.74 -18.43
C SER A 23 -19.18 -21.99 -19.73
N PRO A 24 -20.39 -22.16 -20.27
CA PRO A 24 -20.87 -21.40 -21.44
C PRO A 24 -20.79 -19.88 -21.23
N ALA A 25 -21.02 -19.41 -20.00
CA ALA A 25 -20.93 -18.00 -19.62
C ALA A 25 -19.50 -17.46 -19.73
N THR A 26 -18.50 -18.23 -19.27
CA THR A 26 -17.08 -17.86 -19.37
C THR A 26 -16.64 -17.70 -20.83
N VAL A 27 -17.02 -18.67 -21.67
CA VAL A 27 -16.73 -18.66 -23.11
C VAL A 27 -17.38 -17.46 -23.80
N THR A 28 -18.66 -17.20 -23.49
CA THR A 28 -19.40 -16.06 -24.05
C THR A 28 -18.74 -14.74 -23.66
N ARG A 29 -18.35 -14.59 -22.39
CA ARG A 29 -17.62 -13.43 -21.90
C ARG A 29 -16.29 -13.23 -22.62
N TRP A 30 -15.49 -14.29 -22.80
CA TRP A 30 -14.22 -14.20 -23.53
C TRP A 30 -14.40 -13.80 -24.99
N LEU A 31 -15.41 -14.36 -25.68
CA LEU A 31 -15.73 -13.98 -27.07
C LEU A 31 -16.20 -12.53 -27.17
N ALA A 32 -17.01 -12.05 -26.21
CA ALA A 32 -17.43 -10.65 -26.14
C ALA A 32 -16.25 -9.71 -25.91
N THR A 33 -15.38 -10.01 -24.93
CA THR A 33 -14.14 -9.23 -24.68
C THR A 33 -13.27 -9.16 -25.91
N TYR A 34 -13.09 -10.29 -26.62
CA TYR A 34 -12.32 -10.32 -27.86
C TYR A 34 -12.94 -9.46 -28.96
N ARG A 35 -14.27 -9.46 -29.13
CA ARG A 35 -14.95 -8.61 -30.11
C ARG A 35 -14.82 -7.11 -29.79
N GLN A 36 -14.76 -6.74 -28.51
CA GLN A 36 -14.71 -5.34 -28.08
C GLN A 36 -13.31 -4.73 -28.14
N GLY A 37 -12.25 -5.52 -27.90
CA GLY A 37 -10.89 -4.99 -27.83
C GLY A 37 -9.79 -5.94 -28.31
N GLY A 38 -10.17 -6.91 -29.14
CA GLY A 38 -9.26 -7.84 -29.78
C GLY A 38 -8.48 -8.72 -28.80
N LEU A 39 -7.31 -9.15 -29.25
CA LEU A 39 -6.44 -10.02 -28.45
C LEU A 39 -5.91 -9.29 -27.19
N SER A 40 -5.58 -8.01 -27.30
CA SER A 40 -5.08 -7.20 -26.20
C SER A 40 -6.06 -7.15 -25.02
N ALA A 41 -7.36 -6.95 -25.29
CA ALA A 41 -8.37 -6.96 -24.24
C ALA A 41 -8.58 -8.35 -23.61
N LEU A 42 -8.46 -9.42 -24.41
CA LEU A 42 -8.59 -10.79 -23.89
C LEU A 42 -7.41 -11.18 -22.98
N LEU A 43 -6.22 -10.67 -23.28
CA LEU A 43 -5.00 -10.91 -22.50
C LEU A 43 -4.85 -9.94 -21.30
N THR A 44 -5.70 -8.92 -21.21
CA THR A 44 -5.66 -7.97 -20.10
C THR A 44 -6.22 -8.63 -18.84
N VAL A 45 -5.35 -8.84 -17.84
CA VAL A 45 -5.77 -9.26 -16.51
C VAL A 45 -6.38 -8.05 -15.80
N LYS A 46 -7.72 -8.02 -15.71
CA LYS A 46 -8.42 -7.02 -14.90
C LYS A 46 -8.25 -7.34 -13.43
N THR A 47 -7.26 -6.74 -12.79
CA THR A 47 -7.15 -6.74 -11.34
C THR A 47 -8.18 -5.78 -10.78
N VAL A 48 -9.10 -6.28 -9.96
CA VAL A 48 -10.02 -5.40 -9.23
C VAL A 48 -9.15 -4.51 -8.32
N PRO A 49 -9.29 -3.17 -8.36
CA PRO A 49 -8.59 -2.32 -7.41
C PRO A 49 -8.99 -2.78 -6.01
N GLY A 50 -7.98 -3.09 -5.18
CA GLY A 50 -8.22 -3.52 -3.80
C GLY A 50 -8.98 -2.46 -3.00
N ALA A 51 -9.35 -2.80 -1.76
CA ALA A 51 -10.03 -1.87 -0.87
C ALA A 51 -9.28 -0.53 -0.78
N THR A 52 -10.04 0.56 -0.88
CA THR A 52 -9.52 1.92 -0.74
C THR A 52 -8.87 2.08 0.64
N PRO A 53 -7.57 2.43 0.73
CA PRO A 53 -6.91 2.66 2.01
C PRO A 53 -7.63 3.75 2.82
N LYS A 54 -7.71 3.62 4.14
CA LYS A 54 -8.40 4.61 4.99
C LYS A 54 -7.67 5.96 5.06
N ILE A 55 -6.34 5.95 4.91
CA ILE A 55 -5.51 7.16 4.87
C ILE A 55 -5.40 7.62 3.41
N GLN A 56 -6.25 8.58 3.02
CA GLN A 56 -6.29 9.15 1.66
C GLN A 56 -6.48 10.66 1.65
N GLY A 57 -6.21 11.28 0.50
CA GLY A 57 -6.53 12.68 0.21
C GLY A 57 -5.86 13.67 1.16
N ALA A 58 -6.68 14.48 1.84
CA ALA A 58 -6.23 15.53 2.74
C ALA A 58 -5.43 14.99 3.93
N ALA A 59 -5.87 13.86 4.52
CA ALA A 59 -5.20 13.24 5.66
C ALA A 59 -3.77 12.78 5.29
N LEU A 60 -3.60 12.22 4.08
CA LEU A 60 -2.27 11.82 3.58
C LEU A 60 -1.36 13.03 3.35
N SER A 61 -1.90 14.11 2.79
CA SER A 61 -1.14 15.33 2.49
C SER A 61 -0.69 16.02 3.77
N LYS A 62 -1.58 16.17 4.76
CA LYS A 62 -1.26 16.68 6.09
C LYS A 62 -0.21 15.81 6.79
N LEU A 63 -0.36 14.48 6.73
CA LEU A 63 0.60 13.54 7.33
C LEU A 63 2.00 13.69 6.74
N LYS A 64 2.11 13.88 5.41
CA LYS A 64 3.41 14.14 4.76
C LYS A 64 4.04 15.46 5.23
N GLN A 65 3.26 16.54 5.27
CA GLN A 65 3.74 17.84 5.75
C GLN A 65 4.23 17.78 7.20
N GLN A 66 3.52 17.05 8.05
CA GLN A 66 3.90 16.87 9.45
C GLN A 66 5.18 16.02 9.61
N LEU A 67 5.36 15.00 8.76
CA LEU A 67 6.58 14.19 8.71
C LEU A 67 7.81 14.97 8.20
N GLU A 68 7.60 15.95 7.31
CA GLU A 68 8.66 16.83 6.80
C GLU A 68 9.00 17.99 7.75
N SER A 69 8.07 18.34 8.65
CA SER A 69 8.24 19.41 9.63
C SER A 69 9.30 19.06 10.69
N ALA A 70 10.03 20.07 11.16
CA ALA A 70 11.20 19.90 12.05
C ALA A 70 10.88 19.21 13.40
N THR A 71 9.62 19.28 13.86
CA THR A 71 9.15 18.62 15.08
C THR A 71 8.92 17.12 14.87
N GLY A 72 8.53 16.70 13.66
CA GLY A 72 8.28 15.29 13.30
C GLY A 72 7.31 14.55 14.23
N PHE A 73 7.25 13.23 14.07
CA PHE A 73 6.65 12.32 15.06
C PHE A 73 7.76 11.54 15.76
N SER A 74 7.67 11.43 17.08
CA SER A 74 8.62 10.67 17.92
C SER A 74 8.37 9.16 17.83
N SER A 75 7.13 8.74 17.56
CA SER A 75 6.76 7.34 17.44
C SER A 75 5.54 7.11 16.53
N TYR A 76 5.32 5.87 16.11
CA TYR A 76 4.10 5.48 15.40
C TYR A 76 2.84 5.64 16.26
N GLY A 77 2.96 5.61 17.59
CA GLY A 77 1.83 5.85 18.49
C GLY A 77 1.32 7.29 18.43
N GLU A 78 2.22 8.27 18.32
CA GLU A 78 1.83 9.67 18.12
C GLU A 78 1.11 9.89 16.79
N ILE A 79 1.50 9.14 15.74
CA ILE A 79 0.81 9.20 14.44
C ILE A 79 -0.62 8.67 14.57
N VAL A 80 -0.85 7.61 15.37
CA VAL A 80 -2.19 7.07 15.62
C VAL A 80 -3.05 8.10 16.34
N GLU A 81 -2.55 8.73 17.39
CA GLU A 81 -3.31 9.74 18.15
C GLU A 81 -3.58 10.97 17.29
N TRP A 82 -2.58 11.46 16.55
CA TRP A 82 -2.76 12.59 15.64
C TRP A 82 -3.77 12.30 14.53
N LEU A 83 -3.78 11.09 13.96
CA LEU A 83 -4.78 10.70 12.96
C LEU A 83 -6.20 10.64 13.56
N ARG A 84 -6.31 10.30 14.84
CA ARG A 84 -7.58 10.31 15.56
C ARG A 84 -8.06 11.73 15.84
N GLU A 85 -7.19 12.61 16.32
CA GLU A 85 -7.55 13.98 16.71
C GLU A 85 -7.81 14.89 15.49
N GLU A 86 -6.90 14.89 14.51
CA GLU A 86 -6.90 15.87 13.41
C GLU A 86 -7.63 15.37 12.16
N CYS A 87 -7.77 14.06 12.00
CA CYS A 87 -8.40 13.43 10.84
C CYS A 87 -9.64 12.60 11.18
N ASP A 88 -10.03 12.46 12.46
CA ASP A 88 -11.12 11.59 12.94
C ASP A 88 -11.01 10.14 12.41
N LEU A 89 -9.78 9.67 12.23
CA LEU A 89 -9.47 8.35 11.70
C LEU A 89 -9.01 7.43 12.83
N ASP A 90 -9.93 6.65 13.39
CA ASP A 90 -9.59 5.58 14.32
C ASP A 90 -8.94 4.39 13.56
N LEU A 91 -7.62 4.30 13.64
CA LEU A 91 -6.81 3.30 12.97
C LEU A 91 -5.98 2.52 13.97
N LYS A 92 -5.90 1.21 13.75
CA LYS A 92 -5.01 0.34 14.53
C LYS A 92 -3.56 0.71 14.26
N TYR A 93 -2.74 0.63 15.31
CA TYR A 93 -1.29 0.82 15.24
C TYR A 93 -0.63 0.05 14.07
N ASP A 94 -0.99 -1.22 13.88
CA ASP A 94 -0.45 -2.04 12.80
C ASP A 94 -0.75 -1.47 11.40
N THR A 95 -1.94 -0.91 11.22
CA THR A 95 -2.34 -0.27 9.95
C THR A 95 -1.51 0.97 9.67
N VAL A 96 -1.28 1.80 10.70
CA VAL A 96 -0.44 3.00 10.59
C VAL A 96 1.02 2.63 10.35
N ASN A 97 1.57 1.68 11.11
CA ASN A 97 2.94 1.19 10.96
C ASN A 97 3.20 0.63 9.54
N ARG A 98 2.32 -0.26 9.06
CA ARG A 98 2.41 -0.80 7.70
C ARG A 98 2.31 0.31 6.65
N PHE A 99 1.35 1.22 6.81
CA PHE A 99 1.15 2.32 5.86
C PHE A 99 2.36 3.26 5.80
N VAL A 100 2.88 3.71 6.94
CA VAL A 100 4.03 4.61 7.01
C VAL A 100 5.29 3.94 6.44
N ARG A 101 5.53 2.66 6.79
CA ARG A 101 6.67 1.91 6.27
C ARG A 101 6.60 1.69 4.76
N GLU A 102 5.46 1.23 4.25
CA GLU A 102 5.32 0.81 2.85
C GLU A 102 5.05 1.98 1.89
N LYS A 103 4.21 2.95 2.28
CA LYS A 103 3.75 4.03 1.41
C LYS A 103 4.56 5.30 1.56
N LEU A 104 5.00 5.61 2.78
CA LEU A 104 5.73 6.85 3.05
C LEU A 104 7.25 6.63 3.03
N GLN A 105 7.72 5.37 3.14
CA GLN A 105 9.14 5.01 3.23
C GLN A 105 9.94 5.92 4.19
N ALA A 106 9.24 6.51 5.15
CA ALA A 106 9.75 7.60 5.94
C ALA A 106 10.72 7.00 6.97
N LYS A 107 11.98 7.39 6.87
CA LYS A 107 12.97 7.10 7.90
C LYS A 107 12.65 8.04 9.06
N LEU A 108 11.85 7.57 10.03
CA LEU A 108 11.57 8.36 11.23
C LEU A 108 12.90 8.85 11.82
N LYS A 109 12.99 10.15 12.05
CA LYS A 109 14.13 10.79 12.71
C LYS A 109 13.99 10.57 14.22
N VAL A 110 13.83 9.32 14.65
CA VAL A 110 13.79 8.99 16.07
C VAL A 110 15.23 9.05 16.59
N PRO A 111 15.51 9.77 17.68
CA PRO A 111 16.75 9.55 18.42
C PRO A 111 16.84 8.06 18.76
N ARG A 112 18.02 7.45 18.55
CA ARG A 112 18.25 6.03 18.85
C ARG A 112 17.77 5.77 20.29
N PRO A 113 16.86 4.80 20.55
CA PRO A 113 16.43 4.50 21.90
C PRO A 113 17.65 4.12 22.73
N GLN A 114 18.02 4.98 23.68
CA GLN A 114 19.03 4.66 24.68
C GLN A 114 18.39 3.69 25.66
N SER A 115 19.05 2.55 25.86
CA SER A 115 18.64 1.54 26.83
C SER A 115 18.49 2.18 28.21
N LEU A 116 17.41 1.83 28.94
CA LEU A 116 17.14 2.17 30.35
C LEU A 116 18.27 1.76 31.33
N LYS A 117 19.38 1.21 30.84
CA LYS A 117 20.62 0.94 31.57
C LYS A 117 21.68 2.05 31.44
N GLN A 118 21.35 3.24 30.93
CA GLN A 118 22.23 4.40 31.08
C GLN A 118 21.98 5.07 32.43
N HIS A 119 22.69 4.52 33.41
CA HIS A 119 22.98 5.05 34.75
C HIS A 119 22.60 6.51 35.02
N THR A 120 21.72 6.68 36.01
CA THR A 120 21.43 7.90 36.79
C THR A 120 22.64 8.41 37.59
N ALA A 121 23.85 8.43 37.02
CA ALA A 121 25.06 8.83 37.73
C ALA A 121 26.17 9.47 36.88
N ALA A 122 25.88 10.04 35.70
CA ALA A 122 26.93 10.71 34.90
C ALA A 122 26.45 11.91 34.07
N VAL A 123 25.56 12.76 34.61
CA VAL A 123 25.21 14.06 33.97
C VAL A 123 26.01 15.25 34.54
N ASN A 124 26.77 15.09 35.62
CA ASN A 124 27.55 16.18 36.22
C ASN A 124 29.05 16.11 35.90
N GLY A 125 29.44 16.14 34.62
CA GLY A 125 30.87 16.10 34.26
C GLY A 125 31.29 16.67 32.90
N PHE A 126 30.37 17.13 32.06
CA PHE A 126 30.68 17.46 30.65
C PHE A 126 30.45 18.93 30.26
N GLN A 127 30.64 19.88 31.20
CA GLN A 127 30.62 21.32 30.88
C GLN A 127 31.86 22.09 31.37
N GLN A 128 32.88 21.47 31.98
CA GLN A 128 34.03 22.24 32.44
C GLN A 128 35.29 21.39 32.61
N THR A 129 35.98 21.07 31.51
CA THR A 129 37.45 21.09 31.47
C THR A 129 37.94 20.94 30.02
N SER A 130 38.62 21.99 29.55
CA SER A 130 39.76 22.02 28.60
C SER A 130 39.58 23.15 27.58
N ALA A 131 40.47 24.10 27.36
CA ALA A 131 41.53 24.74 28.14
C ALA A 131 41.96 25.98 27.31
N ARG A 132 42.24 27.08 28.00
CA ARG A 132 43.31 28.08 27.77
C ARG A 132 43.98 28.18 26.37
N SER A 133 44.04 29.40 25.86
CA SER A 133 45.28 30.03 25.36
C SER A 133 45.27 31.49 25.83
#